data_AF-A0A7Y5Y3F5-F1
#
_entry.id   AF-A0A7Y5Y3F5-F1
#
_cell.length_a   1.000
_cell.length_b   1.000
_cell.length_c   1.000
_cell.angle_alpha   90.00
_cell.angle_beta   90.00
_cell.angle_gamma   90.00
#
_symmetry.space_group_name_H-M   'P 1'
#
loop_
_entity.id
_entity.type
_entity.pdbx_description
1 polymer ?
#
loop_
_entity_poly.entity_id
_entity_poly.type
_entity_poly.pdbx_seq_one_letter_code
_entity_poly.pdbx_strand_id
1 'polypeptide(L)'
;NKVMRKYLINSPVRMTHFLGEAAVECNFLVMMAEGSVSFARNPTHESFQPEDAGFYTPKAKTDYLYYLTGRLGNIEEHDGPKFRGRGIKQLSGRENYGKYWVYRGWISPTSFESTWWHPSNPAKAPKVTDPQWLSINIYNAIDSGGWYWTAGAQDNKFKTINLRITSSIIDQATVQAVATAINGINRTTGKPNHLDERLKETLWAQNILLDDKK
;
A
#
# COMPACT_ATOMS: atom_id res chain seq x y z
N ASN A 1 10.74 -11.68 8.15
CA ASN A 1 9.99 -12.96 8.08
C ASN A 1 8.70 -13.00 8.94
N LYS A 2 8.56 -12.22 10.03
CA LYS A 2 7.39 -12.25 10.94
C LYS A 2 6.06 -11.97 10.21
N VAL A 3 6.01 -10.92 9.40
CA VAL A 3 4.81 -10.51 8.64
C VAL A 3 4.40 -11.58 7.63
N MET A 4 5.34 -12.08 6.81
CA MET A 4 5.03 -13.14 5.84
C MET A 4 4.43 -14.39 6.51
N ARG A 5 4.95 -14.79 7.68
CA ARG A 5 4.36 -15.88 8.49
C ARG A 5 2.96 -15.53 8.99
N LYS A 6 2.78 -14.33 9.57
CA LYS A 6 1.51 -13.84 10.11
C LYS A 6 0.37 -13.85 9.09
N TYR A 7 0.68 -13.59 7.82
CA TYR A 7 -0.30 -13.45 6.73
C TYR A 7 -0.30 -14.61 5.71
N LEU A 8 0.25 -15.77 6.11
CA LEU A 8 0.25 -17.00 5.31
C LEU A 8 0.93 -16.85 3.92
N ILE A 9 1.89 -15.93 3.83
CA ILE A 9 2.83 -15.79 2.71
C ILE A 9 4.00 -16.73 2.99
N ASN A 10 3.71 -18.03 3.05
CA ASN A 10 4.59 -19.04 3.64
C ASN A 10 5.17 -20.05 2.64
N SER A 11 4.79 -19.99 1.36
CA SER A 11 5.47 -20.72 0.29
C SER A 11 6.50 -19.84 -0.42
N PRO A 12 7.62 -20.40 -0.94
CA PRO A 12 8.61 -19.63 -1.69
C PRO A 12 8.02 -18.79 -2.83
N VAL A 13 7.05 -19.35 -3.56
CA VAL A 13 6.33 -18.67 -4.66
C VAL A 13 5.56 -17.45 -4.15
N ARG A 14 4.85 -17.57 -3.01
CA ARG A 14 4.12 -16.43 -2.41
C ARG A 14 5.07 -15.36 -1.90
N MET A 15 6.17 -15.77 -1.27
CA MET A 15 7.20 -14.83 -0.80
C MET A 15 7.82 -14.07 -1.98
N THR A 16 8.06 -14.76 -3.10
CA THR A 16 8.60 -14.19 -4.34
C THR A 16 7.70 -13.09 -4.89
N HIS A 17 6.41 -13.37 -5.09
CA HIS A 17 5.46 -12.33 -5.51
C HIS A 17 5.33 -11.21 -4.48
N PHE A 18 5.25 -11.52 -3.19
CA PHE A 18 5.10 -10.50 -2.16
C PHE A 18 6.26 -9.50 -2.17
N LEU A 19 7.50 -10.00 -2.24
CA LEU A 19 8.73 -9.21 -2.23
C LEU A 19 9.02 -8.53 -3.56
N GLY A 20 8.82 -9.21 -4.70
CA GLY A 20 8.99 -8.62 -6.03
C GLY A 20 8.05 -7.44 -6.26
N GLU A 21 6.77 -7.61 -5.90
CA GLU A 21 5.81 -6.51 -5.94
C GLU A 21 6.16 -5.41 -4.93
N ALA A 22 6.76 -5.75 -3.78
CA ALA A 22 7.12 -4.77 -2.76
C ALA A 22 8.28 -3.89 -3.22
N ALA A 23 9.25 -4.47 -3.93
CA ALA A 23 10.37 -3.74 -4.49
C ALA A 23 9.90 -2.54 -5.33
N VAL A 24 8.84 -2.71 -6.11
CA VAL A 24 8.25 -1.64 -6.93
C VAL A 24 7.46 -0.63 -6.08
N GLU A 25 6.61 -1.10 -5.14
CA GLU A 25 5.78 -0.20 -4.33
C GLU A 25 6.57 0.73 -3.39
N CYS A 26 7.68 0.24 -2.83
CA CYS A 26 8.44 0.97 -1.82
C CYS A 26 9.88 1.26 -2.23
N ASN A 27 10.18 1.15 -3.54
CA ASN A 27 11.51 1.36 -4.11
C ASN A 27 12.60 0.60 -3.31
N PHE A 28 12.49 -0.73 -3.27
CA PHE A 28 13.44 -1.59 -2.55
C PHE A 28 13.62 -1.22 -1.06
N LEU A 29 12.51 -0.90 -0.39
CA LEU A 29 12.45 -0.44 1.00
C LEU A 29 13.05 0.95 1.26
N VAL A 30 13.49 1.67 0.24
CA VAL A 30 14.02 3.04 0.38
C VAL A 30 12.90 4.04 0.67
N MET A 31 11.68 3.76 0.19
CA MET A 31 10.55 4.70 0.23
C MET A 31 9.37 4.13 1.03
N MET A 32 9.28 4.48 2.32
CA MET A 32 8.17 4.09 3.20
C MET A 32 7.01 5.09 3.24
N ALA A 33 7.12 6.21 2.52
CA ALA A 33 6.05 7.18 2.34
C ALA A 33 6.08 7.76 0.93
N GLU A 34 4.91 7.93 0.33
CA GLU A 34 4.73 8.59 -0.95
C GLU A 34 5.08 10.08 -0.84
N GLY A 35 5.90 10.60 -1.74
CA GLY A 35 6.23 12.02 -1.77
C GLY A 35 5.39 12.83 -2.73
N SER A 36 5.25 14.12 -2.44
CA SER A 36 4.66 15.12 -3.35
C SER A 36 5.44 15.38 -4.64
N VAL A 37 6.66 14.88 -4.75
CA VAL A 37 7.53 15.03 -5.93
C VAL A 37 8.25 13.71 -6.19
N SER A 38 8.93 13.58 -7.33
CA SER A 38 9.77 12.41 -7.60
C SER A 38 11.01 12.43 -6.70
N PHE A 39 11.25 11.35 -5.94
CA PHE A 39 12.44 11.21 -5.09
C PHE A 39 13.74 11.35 -5.90
N ALA A 40 13.80 10.78 -7.11
CA ALA A 40 14.96 10.89 -7.97
C ALA A 40 15.27 12.33 -8.43
N ARG A 41 14.25 13.20 -8.48
CA ARG A 41 14.41 14.60 -8.91
C ARG A 41 14.69 15.55 -7.75
N ASN A 42 14.06 15.32 -6.60
CA ASN A 42 14.21 16.16 -5.42
C ASN A 42 14.13 15.32 -4.14
N PRO A 43 15.20 14.57 -3.80
CA PRO A 43 15.21 13.66 -2.65
C PRO A 43 15.12 14.38 -1.31
N THR A 44 15.43 15.69 -1.28
CA THR A 44 15.43 16.51 -0.06
C THR A 44 14.09 17.19 0.21
N HIS A 45 13.09 17.02 -0.65
CA HIS A 45 11.77 17.63 -0.48
C HIS A 45 11.16 17.30 0.89
N GLU A 46 10.43 18.24 1.49
CA GLU A 46 9.87 18.12 2.85
C GLU A 46 8.96 16.90 3.02
N SER A 47 8.30 16.46 1.96
CA SER A 47 7.47 15.24 1.96
C SER A 47 8.26 13.94 2.19
N PHE A 48 9.59 13.94 2.02
CA PHE A 48 10.46 12.79 2.26
C PHE A 48 11.20 12.84 3.59
N GLN A 49 11.07 13.95 4.34
CA GLN A 49 11.68 14.06 5.65
C GLN A 49 11.01 13.10 6.64
N PRO A 50 11.74 12.64 7.68
CA PRO A 50 11.17 11.77 8.71
C PRO A 50 9.92 12.38 9.33
N GLU A 51 8.89 11.56 9.53
CA GLU A 51 7.62 11.97 10.15
C GLU A 51 7.63 11.77 11.68
N ASP A 52 8.80 11.75 12.32
CA ASP A 52 8.94 11.50 13.77
C ASP A 52 8.24 12.57 14.62
N ALA A 53 8.20 13.81 14.12
CA ALA A 53 7.54 14.95 14.75
C ALA A 53 6.09 15.16 14.26
N GLY A 54 5.53 14.19 13.52
CA GLY A 54 4.20 14.28 12.91
C GLY A 54 4.22 14.04 11.41
N PHE A 55 3.03 13.79 10.84
CA PHE A 55 2.90 13.55 9.41
C PHE A 55 3.12 14.82 8.57
N TYR A 56 3.59 14.62 7.34
CA TYR A 56 3.80 15.70 6.38
C TYR A 56 2.50 16.47 6.10
N THR A 57 2.55 17.79 6.25
CA THR A 57 1.45 18.71 5.94
C THR A 57 1.94 19.73 4.90
N PRO A 58 1.44 19.68 3.66
CA PRO A 58 1.84 20.62 2.62
C PRO A 58 1.50 22.07 2.97
N LYS A 59 2.35 23.00 2.55
CA LYS A 59 2.12 24.45 2.70
C LYS A 59 1.02 25.01 1.80
N ALA A 60 0.75 24.35 0.67
CA ALA A 60 -0.20 24.83 -0.34
C ALA A 60 -1.07 23.70 -0.89
N LYS A 61 -2.32 24.04 -1.24
CA LYS A 61 -3.31 23.11 -1.82
C LYS A 61 -2.97 22.63 -3.24
N THR A 62 -1.96 23.23 -3.85
CA THR A 62 -1.40 22.82 -5.16
C THR A 62 -0.42 21.66 -5.04
N ASP A 63 -0.13 21.18 -3.83
CA ASP A 63 0.70 19.99 -3.62
C ASP A 63 0.09 18.76 -4.30
N TYR A 64 0.94 17.95 -4.93
CA TYR A 64 0.53 16.77 -5.67
C TYR A 64 -0.39 15.86 -4.86
N LEU A 65 -0.13 15.65 -3.57
CA LEU A 65 -0.86 14.67 -2.73
C LEU A 65 -2.36 14.99 -2.56
N TYR A 66 -2.79 16.21 -2.88
CA TYR A 66 -4.22 16.54 -2.94
C TYR A 66 -4.95 15.82 -4.09
N TYR A 67 -4.26 15.14 -5.01
CA TYR A 67 -4.89 14.28 -6.01
C TYR A 67 -5.75 13.16 -5.39
N LEU A 68 -5.46 12.78 -4.14
CA LEU A 68 -6.19 11.79 -3.35
C LEU A 68 -7.47 12.34 -2.69
N THR A 69 -7.71 13.66 -2.72
CA THR A 69 -8.94 14.24 -2.17
C THR A 69 -10.16 13.71 -2.91
N GLY A 70 -11.18 13.26 -2.16
CA GLY A 70 -12.39 12.63 -2.72
C GLY A 70 -12.20 11.18 -3.16
N ARG A 71 -11.07 10.53 -2.85
CA ARG A 71 -10.77 9.13 -3.23
C ARG A 71 -10.52 8.28 -2.00
N LEU A 72 -10.84 6.98 -2.06
CA LEU A 72 -10.48 6.00 -1.01
C LEU A 72 -10.95 6.42 0.40
N GLY A 73 -12.14 7.03 0.47
CA GLY A 73 -12.70 7.57 1.71
C GLY A 73 -12.07 8.89 2.18
N ASN A 74 -11.22 9.54 1.40
CA ASN A 74 -10.76 10.89 1.74
C ASN A 74 -11.90 11.88 1.51
N ILE A 75 -12.43 12.45 2.58
CA ILE A 75 -13.63 13.30 2.54
C ILE A 75 -13.39 14.72 3.08
N GLU A 76 -12.29 14.91 3.79
CA GLU A 76 -11.84 16.22 4.26
C GLU A 76 -10.73 16.74 3.34
N GLU A 77 -10.57 18.06 3.27
CA GLU A 77 -9.65 18.73 2.36
C GLU A 77 -8.21 18.19 2.46
N HIS A 78 -7.70 18.00 3.69
CA HIS A 78 -6.33 17.57 3.95
C HIS A 78 -6.14 16.05 3.99
N ASP A 79 -7.16 15.27 3.65
CA ASP A 79 -7.07 13.81 3.73
C ASP A 79 -6.09 13.20 2.74
N GLY A 80 -5.93 13.79 1.56
CA GLY A 80 -4.97 13.29 0.58
C GLY A 80 -3.54 13.20 1.14
N PRO A 81 -2.94 14.33 1.55
CA PRO A 81 -1.61 14.32 2.17
C PRO A 81 -1.56 13.52 3.48
N LYS A 82 -2.58 13.62 4.33
CA LYS A 82 -2.63 12.93 5.63
C LYS A 82 -2.62 11.40 5.44
N PHE A 83 -3.40 10.88 4.50
CA PHE A 83 -3.56 9.46 4.20
C PHE A 83 -2.86 9.02 2.90
N ARG A 84 -1.75 9.68 2.57
CA ARG A 84 -0.84 9.29 1.47
C ARG A 84 -0.33 7.85 1.64
N GLY A 85 0.23 7.29 0.57
CA GLY A 85 0.85 5.96 0.61
C GLY A 85 1.91 5.86 1.71
N ARG A 86 1.81 4.83 2.56
CA ARG A 86 2.87 4.47 3.53
C ARG A 86 3.09 2.96 3.64
N GLY A 87 4.30 2.59 4.04
CA GLY A 87 4.74 1.22 4.26
C GLY A 87 5.02 0.45 2.96
N ILE A 88 5.33 -0.84 3.12
CA ILE A 88 5.87 -1.71 2.05
C ILE A 88 4.93 -1.90 0.83
N LYS A 89 3.64 -1.60 0.98
CA LYS A 89 2.62 -1.66 -0.10
C LYS A 89 1.85 -0.35 -0.28
N GLN A 90 2.40 0.77 0.18
CA GLN A 90 1.80 2.11 -0.01
C GLN A 90 0.32 2.18 0.40
N LEU A 91 0.00 1.76 1.63
CA LEU A 91 -1.39 1.82 2.11
C LEU A 91 -1.88 3.27 2.07
N SER A 92 -3.01 3.50 1.38
CA SER A 92 -3.48 4.84 1.01
C SER A 92 -4.97 5.02 1.27
N GLY A 93 -5.37 6.23 1.67
CA GLY A 93 -6.76 6.65 1.86
C GLY A 93 -7.33 6.36 3.25
N ARG A 94 -8.13 7.29 3.77
CA ARG A 94 -8.75 7.23 5.11
C ARG A 94 -9.49 5.92 5.35
N GLU A 95 -10.17 5.37 4.34
CA GLU A 95 -10.89 4.11 4.47
C GLU A 95 -9.95 2.96 4.85
N ASN A 96 -8.83 2.83 4.13
CA ASN A 96 -7.88 1.76 4.35
C ASN A 96 -7.10 1.93 5.66
N TYR A 97 -6.69 3.17 5.98
CA TYR A 97 -6.10 3.48 7.28
C TYR A 97 -7.07 3.15 8.41
N GLY A 98 -8.34 3.56 8.32
CA GLY A 98 -9.36 3.25 9.33
C GLY A 98 -9.53 1.75 9.55
N LYS A 99 -9.65 0.97 8.46
CA LYS A 99 -9.74 -0.51 8.53
C LYS A 99 -8.49 -1.13 9.17
N TYR A 100 -7.29 -0.65 8.83
CA TYR A 100 -6.06 -1.13 9.45
C TYR A 100 -5.98 -0.75 10.94
N TRP A 101 -6.41 0.45 11.33
CA TRP A 101 -6.46 0.89 12.73
C TRP A 101 -7.41 0.02 13.57
N VAL A 102 -8.58 -0.33 13.03
CA VAL A 102 -9.48 -1.31 13.64
C VAL A 102 -8.80 -2.66 13.79
N TYR A 103 -8.14 -3.14 12.73
CA TYR A 103 -7.40 -4.41 12.76
C TYR A 103 -6.31 -4.43 13.84
N ARG A 104 -5.67 -3.29 14.09
CA ARG A 104 -4.68 -3.13 15.16
C ARG A 104 -5.27 -2.96 16.56
N GLY A 105 -6.59 -2.80 16.67
CA GLY A 105 -7.28 -2.53 17.92
C GLY A 105 -7.04 -1.11 18.45
N TRP A 106 -6.56 -0.18 17.62
CA TRP A 106 -6.29 1.21 18.02
C TRP A 106 -7.54 2.08 18.03
N ILE A 107 -8.56 1.69 17.25
CA ILE A 107 -9.89 2.30 17.28
C ILE A 107 -10.96 1.21 17.29
N SER A 108 -12.13 1.52 17.85
CA SER A 108 -13.28 0.61 17.81
C SER A 108 -13.93 0.59 16.42
N PRO A 109 -14.38 -0.56 15.90
CA PRO A 109 -15.19 -0.61 14.68
C PRO A 109 -16.54 0.11 14.82
N THR A 110 -17.01 0.37 16.03
CA THR A 110 -18.24 1.13 16.31
C THR A 110 -18.00 2.63 16.53
N SER A 111 -16.74 3.10 16.43
CA SER A 111 -16.41 4.53 16.57
C SER A 111 -16.69 5.36 15.31
N PHE A 112 -17.13 4.72 14.23
CA PHE A 112 -17.49 5.34 12.95
C PHE A 112 -18.62 4.54 12.28
N GLU A 113 -19.31 5.13 11.31
CA GLU A 113 -20.48 4.52 10.64
C GLU A 113 -20.19 4.18 9.18
N SER A 114 -20.61 3.03 8.66
CA SER A 114 -20.29 2.59 7.28
C SER A 114 -20.67 3.58 6.16
N THR A 115 -21.57 4.53 6.41
CA THR A 115 -22.05 5.56 5.47
C THR A 115 -21.32 6.89 5.58
N TRP A 116 -20.27 6.99 6.41
CA TRP A 116 -19.58 8.25 6.71
C TRP A 116 -19.03 9.01 5.50
N TRP A 117 -18.82 8.32 4.38
CA TRP A 117 -18.22 8.90 3.18
C TRP A 117 -19.26 9.46 2.20
N HIS A 118 -20.52 8.96 2.19
CA HIS A 118 -21.55 9.36 1.22
C HIS A 118 -22.95 9.45 1.87
N PRO A 119 -23.48 10.68 2.10
CA PRO A 119 -22.80 11.96 1.96
C PRO A 119 -21.62 12.09 2.94
N SER A 120 -20.64 12.91 2.60
CA SER A 120 -19.48 13.16 3.47
C SER A 120 -19.93 13.63 4.86
N ASN A 121 -19.51 12.91 5.90
CA ASN A 121 -19.75 13.25 7.29
C ASN A 121 -18.49 12.97 8.15
N PRO A 122 -17.63 13.99 8.35
CA PRO A 122 -16.40 13.85 9.14
C PRO A 122 -16.62 13.39 10.58
N ALA A 123 -17.77 13.72 11.21
CA ALA A 123 -18.07 13.31 12.57
C ALA A 123 -18.29 11.80 12.70
N LYS A 124 -18.73 11.16 11.61
CA LYS A 124 -18.96 9.71 11.54
C LYS A 124 -17.80 8.92 10.95
N ALA A 125 -16.72 9.59 10.52
CA ALA A 125 -15.59 8.98 9.85
C ALA A 125 -14.55 8.43 10.84
N PRO A 126 -13.77 7.39 10.48
CA PRO A 126 -12.74 6.83 11.35
C PRO A 126 -11.70 7.90 11.71
N LYS A 127 -11.43 8.03 13.02
CA LYS A 127 -10.45 8.99 13.55
C LYS A 127 -9.08 8.35 13.65
N VAL A 128 -8.23 8.65 12.66
CA VAL A 128 -6.82 8.25 12.65
C VAL A 128 -5.98 9.51 12.91
N THR A 129 -5.41 9.59 14.11
CA THR A 129 -4.62 10.74 14.58
C THR A 129 -3.16 10.66 14.11
N ASP A 130 -2.60 9.45 14.05
CA ASP A 130 -1.17 9.21 13.85
C ASP A 130 -0.86 8.37 12.60
N PRO A 131 -1.30 8.76 11.39
CA PRO A 131 -1.12 7.96 10.17
C PRO A 131 0.36 7.67 9.85
N GLN A 132 1.27 8.53 10.27
CA GLN A 132 2.72 8.36 10.14
C GLN A 132 3.28 7.14 10.86
N TRP A 133 2.52 6.50 11.77
CA TRP A 133 2.94 5.24 12.38
C TRP A 133 3.18 4.12 11.35
N LEU A 134 2.68 4.24 10.12
CA LEU A 134 2.97 3.32 9.02
C LEU A 134 4.32 3.56 8.33
N SER A 135 4.96 4.70 8.55
CA SER A 135 6.28 5.04 7.96
C SER A 135 7.39 5.04 9.00
N ILE A 136 7.12 5.47 10.24
CA ILE A 136 8.15 5.61 11.30
C ILE A 136 8.36 4.35 12.15
N ASN A 137 7.37 3.46 12.22
CA ASN A 137 7.50 2.19 12.94
C ASN A 137 7.77 1.05 11.96
N ILE A 138 8.98 0.48 12.03
CA ILE A 138 9.44 -0.58 11.10
C ILE A 138 8.47 -1.76 11.08
N TYR A 139 7.92 -2.18 12.22
CA TYR A 139 6.98 -3.30 12.23
C TYR A 139 5.68 -2.94 11.51
N ASN A 140 5.09 -1.78 11.82
CA ASN A 140 3.84 -1.32 11.21
C ASN A 140 3.98 -1.10 9.70
N ALA A 141 5.13 -0.58 9.26
CA ALA A 141 5.42 -0.34 7.84
C ALA A 141 5.36 -1.63 7.00
N ILE A 142 5.78 -2.75 7.57
CA ILE A 142 5.70 -4.06 6.90
C ILE A 142 4.34 -4.73 7.14
N ASP A 143 3.82 -4.62 8.37
CA ASP A 143 2.58 -5.26 8.80
C ASP A 143 1.36 -4.74 8.05
N SER A 144 1.28 -3.44 7.77
CA SER A 144 0.21 -2.84 6.97
C SER A 144 0.13 -3.42 5.55
N GLY A 145 1.29 -3.68 4.92
CA GLY A 145 1.33 -4.34 3.62
C GLY A 145 0.94 -5.81 3.66
N GLY A 146 1.31 -6.53 4.72
CA GLY A 146 0.83 -7.90 4.94
C GLY A 146 -0.67 -7.98 5.22
N TRP A 147 -1.21 -7.01 5.98
CA TRP A 147 -2.64 -6.86 6.19
C TRP A 147 -3.36 -6.57 4.88
N TYR A 148 -2.88 -5.61 4.08
CA TYR A 148 -3.47 -5.28 2.78
C TYR A 148 -3.49 -6.48 1.84
N TRP A 149 -2.39 -7.25 1.81
CA TRP A 149 -2.31 -8.52 1.05
C TRP A 149 -3.41 -9.53 1.44
N THR A 150 -3.83 -9.53 2.70
CA THR A 150 -4.86 -10.43 3.22
C THR A 150 -6.25 -9.87 3.02
N ALA A 151 -6.45 -8.60 3.35
CA ALA A 151 -7.73 -7.89 3.25
C ALA A 151 -8.17 -7.72 1.78
N GLY A 152 -7.22 -7.47 0.88
CA GLY A 152 -7.46 -7.27 -0.54
C GLY A 152 -8.13 -5.93 -0.86
N ALA A 153 -7.86 -5.43 -2.08
CA ALA A 153 -8.55 -4.27 -2.62
C ALA A 153 -10.04 -4.55 -2.90
N GLN A 154 -10.84 -3.49 -3.01
CA GLN A 154 -12.23 -3.58 -3.48
C GLN A 154 -12.32 -4.25 -4.86
N ASP A 155 -11.43 -3.89 -5.78
CA ASP A 155 -11.38 -4.49 -7.13
C ASP A 155 -11.03 -5.98 -7.10
N ASN A 156 -10.27 -6.42 -6.09
CA ASN A 156 -10.03 -7.84 -5.81
C ASN A 156 -11.12 -8.47 -4.91
N LYS A 157 -12.27 -7.81 -4.77
CA LYS A 157 -13.46 -8.27 -4.02
C LYS A 157 -13.16 -8.56 -2.55
N PHE A 158 -12.23 -7.81 -1.94
CA PHE A 158 -11.79 -8.00 -0.55
C PHE A 158 -11.34 -9.44 -0.26
N LYS A 159 -10.67 -10.08 -1.23
CA LYS A 159 -10.08 -11.41 -1.08
C LYS A 159 -8.57 -11.30 -0.93
N THR A 160 -7.98 -12.24 -0.20
CA THR A 160 -6.52 -12.31 -0.10
C THR A 160 -5.87 -12.50 -1.46
N ILE A 161 -4.77 -11.78 -1.68
CA ILE A 161 -3.94 -11.86 -2.90
C ILE A 161 -3.25 -13.23 -3.01
N ASN A 162 -3.11 -13.96 -1.90
CA ASN A 162 -2.67 -15.35 -1.92
C ASN A 162 -3.51 -16.23 -2.87
N LEU A 163 -4.79 -15.91 -3.09
CA LEU A 163 -5.67 -16.65 -4.01
C LEU A 163 -5.40 -16.36 -5.51
N ARG A 164 -4.58 -15.36 -5.82
CA ARG A 164 -4.15 -15.06 -7.20
C ARG A 164 -2.93 -15.89 -7.61
N ILE A 165 -2.24 -16.47 -6.63
CA ILE A 165 -1.03 -17.26 -6.84
C ILE A 165 -1.45 -18.74 -6.90
N THR A 166 -1.86 -19.17 -8.09
CA THR A 166 -2.38 -20.52 -8.36
C THR A 166 -1.40 -21.42 -9.09
N SER A 167 -0.24 -20.89 -9.49
CA SER A 167 0.83 -21.59 -10.19
C SER A 167 2.13 -21.44 -9.42
N SER A 168 3.03 -22.41 -9.55
CA SER A 168 4.42 -22.31 -9.09
C SER A 168 5.33 -21.62 -10.11
N ILE A 169 4.87 -21.45 -11.35
CA ILE A 169 5.59 -20.73 -12.41
C ILE A 169 5.49 -19.23 -12.13
N ILE A 170 6.62 -18.54 -12.22
CA ILE A 170 6.70 -17.07 -12.19
C ILE A 170 6.92 -16.58 -13.61
N ASP A 171 5.93 -15.86 -14.15
CA ASP A 171 5.94 -15.31 -15.50
C ASP A 171 5.11 -14.02 -15.56
N GLN A 172 5.01 -13.41 -16.74
CA GLN A 172 4.24 -12.17 -16.90
C GLN A 172 2.76 -12.34 -16.52
N ALA A 173 2.15 -13.49 -16.80
CA ALA A 173 0.72 -13.72 -16.55
C ALA A 173 0.41 -13.79 -15.05
N THR A 174 1.22 -14.56 -14.31
CA THR A 174 1.10 -14.70 -12.85
C THR A 174 1.42 -13.40 -12.13
N VAL A 175 2.46 -12.68 -12.55
CA VAL A 175 2.79 -11.34 -12.02
C VAL A 175 1.67 -10.35 -12.32
N GLN A 176 1.14 -10.34 -13.55
CA GLN A 176 0.03 -9.46 -13.92
C GLN A 176 -1.22 -9.73 -13.06
N ALA A 177 -1.54 -10.99 -12.78
CA ALA A 177 -2.67 -11.35 -11.93
C ALA A 177 -2.52 -10.83 -10.49
N VAL A 178 -1.31 -10.92 -9.93
CA VAL A 178 -0.99 -10.38 -8.60
C VAL A 178 -1.03 -8.85 -8.60
N ALA A 179 -0.33 -8.20 -9.54
CA ALA A 179 -0.28 -6.75 -9.65
C ALA A 179 -1.67 -6.12 -9.86
N THR A 180 -2.53 -6.78 -10.65
CA THR A 180 -3.93 -6.37 -10.83
C THR A 180 -4.71 -6.43 -9.51
N ALA A 181 -4.46 -7.43 -8.68
CA ALA A 181 -5.11 -7.54 -7.38
C ALA A 181 -4.59 -6.52 -6.35
N ILE A 182 -3.40 -5.97 -6.54
CA ILE A 182 -2.81 -4.91 -5.70
C ILE A 182 -3.35 -3.53 -6.11
N ASN A 183 -3.21 -3.16 -7.38
CA ASN A 183 -3.39 -1.79 -7.88
C ASN A 183 -4.44 -1.64 -8.98
N GLY A 184 -5.16 -2.71 -9.33
CA GLY A 184 -6.05 -2.72 -10.47
C GLY A 184 -5.31 -2.61 -11.81
N ILE A 185 -6.03 -2.17 -12.84
CA ILE A 185 -5.50 -1.95 -14.18
C ILE A 185 -5.60 -0.49 -14.58
N ASN A 186 -4.62 -0.03 -15.35
CA ASN A 186 -4.73 1.24 -16.06
C ASN A 186 -5.76 1.08 -17.19
N ARG A 187 -6.76 1.98 -17.23
CA ARG A 187 -7.87 1.90 -18.19
C ARG A 187 -7.43 2.10 -19.64
N THR A 188 -6.31 2.79 -19.87
CA THR A 188 -5.78 3.05 -21.22
C THR A 188 -4.96 1.87 -21.72
N THR A 189 -4.10 1.28 -20.88
CA THR A 189 -3.20 0.19 -21.31
C THR A 189 -3.77 -1.20 -21.08
N GLY A 190 -4.82 -1.33 -20.27
CA GLY A 190 -5.39 -2.62 -19.85
C GLY A 190 -4.47 -3.44 -18.94
N LYS A 191 -3.38 -2.85 -18.44
CA LYS A 191 -2.36 -3.52 -17.63
C LYS A 191 -2.14 -2.79 -16.30
N PRO A 192 -1.66 -3.48 -15.25
CA PRO A 192 -1.15 -2.84 -14.04
C PRO A 192 0.00 -1.88 -14.37
N ASN A 193 0.11 -0.79 -13.61
CA ASN A 193 1.25 0.12 -13.74
C ASN A 193 2.56 -0.62 -13.40
N HIS A 194 3.63 -0.33 -14.15
CA HIS A 194 4.97 -0.90 -13.96
C HIS A 194 5.05 -2.44 -14.11
N LEU A 195 4.21 -3.05 -14.96
CA LEU A 195 4.19 -4.52 -15.10
C LEU A 195 5.56 -5.12 -15.45
N ASP A 196 6.31 -4.51 -16.38
CA ASP A 196 7.62 -5.02 -16.80
C ASP A 196 8.64 -4.99 -15.65
N GLU A 197 8.61 -3.92 -14.85
CA GLU A 197 9.44 -3.77 -13.66
C GLU A 197 9.04 -4.78 -12.58
N ARG A 198 7.73 -4.94 -12.31
CA ARG A 198 7.21 -5.95 -11.38
C ARG A 198 7.62 -7.36 -11.78
N LEU A 199 7.59 -7.68 -13.08
CA LEU A 199 8.04 -8.97 -13.59
C LEU A 199 9.54 -9.16 -13.32
N LYS A 200 10.35 -8.17 -13.71
CA LYS A 200 11.80 -8.21 -13.49
C LYS A 200 12.15 -8.42 -12.01
N GLU A 201 11.57 -7.65 -11.10
CA GLU A 201 11.89 -7.73 -9.68
C GLU A 201 11.33 -9.01 -9.03
N THR A 202 10.21 -9.53 -9.52
CA THR A 202 9.68 -10.84 -9.07
C THR A 202 10.57 -12.00 -9.54
N LEU A 203 11.04 -11.98 -10.78
CA LEU A 203 12.02 -12.96 -11.29
C LEU A 203 13.36 -12.86 -10.54
N TRP A 204 13.76 -11.66 -10.12
CA TRP A 204 14.96 -11.51 -9.29
C TRP A 204 14.79 -12.16 -7.91
N ALA A 205 13.64 -11.95 -7.26
CA ALA A 205 13.32 -12.60 -6.00
C ALA A 205 13.21 -14.13 -6.12
N GLN A 206 12.73 -14.64 -7.27
CA GLN A 206 12.65 -16.07 -7.58
C GLN A 206 14.02 -16.73 -7.51
N ASN A 207 15.05 -16.13 -8.12
CA ASN A 207 16.41 -16.68 -8.13
C ASN A 207 16.96 -16.94 -6.72
N ILE A 208 16.50 -16.19 -5.72
CA ILE A 208 16.94 -16.33 -4.33
C ILE A 208 16.06 -17.31 -3.57
N LEU A 209 14.74 -17.18 -3.69
CA LEU A 209 13.79 -17.89 -2.83
C LEU A 209 13.46 -19.30 -3.32
N LEU A 210 13.58 -19.54 -4.62
CA LEU A 210 13.36 -20.84 -5.24
C LEU A 210 14.66 -21.55 -5.61
N ASP A 211 15.83 -20.95 -5.35
CA ASP A 211 17.15 -21.40 -5.82
C ASP A 211 17.15 -21.66 -7.34
N ASP A 212 16.38 -20.84 -8.06
CA ASP A 212 16.27 -20.86 -9.52
C ASP A 212 17.52 -20.18 -10.09
N LYS A 213 18.62 -20.92 -10.12
CA LYS A 213 19.85 -20.44 -10.75
C LYS A 213 19.63 -20.45 -12.25
N LYS A 214 19.57 -19.26 -12.84
CA LYS A 214 19.91 -19.07 -14.26
C LYS A 214 21.28 -19.65 -14.58
#